data_AF-A0A328TG64-F1
#
_entry.id   AF-A0A328TG64-F1
#
_cell.length_a   1.000
_cell.length_b   1.000
_cell.length_c   1.000
_cell.angle_alpha   90.00
_cell.angle_beta   90.00
_cell.angle_gamma   90.00
#
_symmetry.space_group_name_H-M   'P 1'
#
loop_
_entity.id
_entity.type
_entity.pdbx_description
1 polymer ?
#
loop_
_entity_poly.entity_id
_entity_poly.type
_entity_poly.pdbx_seq_one_letter_code
_entity_poly.pdbx_strand_id
1 'polypeptide(L)' 'MAKHFTAEFKLEAAKLIVDHGYTFVKASEAVNVSHSALTR' A
#
# COMPACT_ATOMS: atom_id res chain seq x y z
N MET A 1 1.04 -18.99 -0.57
CA MET A 1 0.82 -17.88 0.38
C MET A 1 0.21 -16.71 -0.39
N ALA A 2 -1.10 -16.73 -0.66
CA ALA A 2 -1.76 -15.56 -1.24
C ALA A 2 -1.83 -14.51 -0.13
N LYS A 3 -0.89 -13.55 -0.11
CA LYS A 3 -1.02 -12.37 0.73
C LYS A 3 -2.36 -11.75 0.34
N HIS A 4 -3.33 -11.78 1.26
CA HIS A 4 -4.66 -11.26 1.03
C HIS A 4 -4.53 -9.76 0.77
N PHE A 5 -4.51 -9.37 -0.51
CA PHE A 5 -4.60 -7.97 -0.92
C PHE A 5 -6.05 -7.51 -0.71
N THR A 6 -6.46 -7.35 0.54
CA THR A 6 -7.78 -6.79 0.87
C THR A 6 -7.82 -5.30 0.51
N ALA A 7 -9.02 -4.80 0.20
CA ALA A 7 -9.24 -3.41 -0.16
C ALA A 7 -8.79 -2.43 0.95
N GLU A 8 -8.78 -2.88 2.21
CA GLU A 8 -8.32 -2.11 3.36
C GLU A 8 -6.84 -1.73 3.22
N PHE A 9 -5.97 -2.61 2.72
CA PHE A 9 -4.56 -2.29 2.52
C PHE A 9 -4.35 -1.23 1.44
N LYS A 10 -5.15 -1.26 0.36
CA LYS A 10 -5.10 -0.21 -0.67
C LYS A 10 -5.54 1.14 -0.10
N LEU A 11 -6.57 1.14 0.75
CA LEU A 11 -7.05 2.35 1.42
C LEU A 11 -5.99 2.92 2.37
N GLU A 12 -5.33 2.06 3.16
CA GLU A 12 -4.33 2.47 4.13
C GLU A 12 -3.06 3.00 3.44
N ALA A 13 -2.60 2.32 2.39
CA ALA A 13 -1.51 2.81 1.56
C ALA A 13 -1.87 4.11 0.84
N ALA A 14 -3.09 4.24 0.31
CA ALA A 14 -3.55 5.49 -0.31
C ALA A 14 -3.62 6.64 0.70
N LYS A 15 -4.08 6.38 1.92
CA LYS A 15 -4.03 7.37 3.01
C LYS A 15 -2.60 7.80 3.29
N LEU A 16 -1.64 6.87 3.39
CA LEU A 16 -0.23 7.25 3.59
C LEU A 16 0.34 8.09 2.44
N ILE A 17 -0.02 7.79 1.19
CA ILE A 17 0.41 8.58 0.03
C ILE A 17 -0.20 9.99 0.06
N VAL A 18 -1.49 10.10 0.40
CA VAL A 18 -2.23 11.38 0.36
C VAL A 18 -1.97 12.24 1.60
N ASP A 19 -2.10 11.68 2.81
CA ASP A 19 -1.91 12.42 4.07
C ASP A 19 -0.43 12.68 4.37
N HIS A 20 0.43 11.68 4.19
CA HIS A 20 1.86 11.80 4.53
C HIS A 20 2.74 12.17 3.34
N GLY A 21 2.19 12.27 2.12
CA GLY A 21 2.97 12.53 0.90
C GLY A 21 3.93 11.38 0.58
N TYR A 22 3.66 10.16 1.04
CA TYR A 22 4.56 9.04 0.84
C TYR A 22 4.60 8.60 -0.62
N THR A 23 5.76 8.14 -1.07
CA THR A 23 5.88 7.47 -2.36
C THR A 23 5.25 6.08 -2.28
N PHE A 24 4.81 5.55 -3.42
CA PHE A 24 4.24 4.19 -3.50
C PHE A 24 5.12 3.13 -2.85
N VAL A 25 6.45 3.27 -2.94
CA VAL A 25 7.42 2.39 -2.27
C VAL A 25 7.30 2.50 -0.75
N LYS A 26 7.39 3.72 -0.20
CA LYS A 26 7.27 3.95 1.25
C LYS A 26 5.92 3.50 1.81
N ALA A 27 4.84 3.77 1.10
CA ALA A 27 3.51 3.32 1.49
C ALA A 27 3.44 1.79 1.48
N SER A 28 4.00 1.13 0.45
CA SER A 28 4.07 -0.33 0.35
C SER A 28 4.89 -0.97 1.47
N GLU A 29 6.01 -0.35 1.85
CA GLU A 29 6.82 -0.78 2.99
C GLU A 29 6.08 -0.61 4.32
N ALA A 30 5.41 0.53 4.50
CA ALA A 30 4.64 0.81 5.71
C ALA A 30 3.47 -0.16 5.90
N VAL A 31 2.81 -0.59 4.82
CA VAL A 31 1.73 -1.60 4.88
C VAL A 31 2.22 -3.04 4.71
N ASN A 32 3.54 -3.27 4.56
CA ASN A 32 4.17 -4.58 4.33
C ASN A 32 3.60 -5.36 3.11
N VAL A 33 3.30 -4.60 2.06
CA VAL A 33 2.72 -5.11 0.81
C VAL A 33 3.73 -4.91 -0.32
N SER A 34 3.78 -5.85 -1.27
CA SER A 34 4.60 -5.69 -2.47
C SER A 34 4.09 -4.52 -3.31
N HIS A 35 5.00 -3.68 -3.83
CA HIS A 35 4.68 -2.55 -4.71
C HIS A 35 3.72 -2.94 -5.86
N SER A 36 3.91 -4.13 -6.44
CA SER A 36 3.08 -4.70 -7.50
C SER A 36 1.59 -4.81 -7.16
N ALA A 37 1.23 -4.78 -5.88
CA ALA A 37 -0.14 -4.86 -5.40
C ALA A 37 -0.81 -3.50 -5.20
N LEU A 38 -0.02 -2.44 -5.05
CA LEU A 38 -0.53 -1.07 -5.10
C LEU A 38 -0.77 -0.62 -6.54
N THR A 39 0.00 -1.16 -7.50
CA THR A 39 -0.13 -0.84 -8.93
C THR A 39 -1.13 -1.73 -9.69
N ARG A 40 -1.72 -2.75 -9.03
CA ARG A 40 -2.74 -3.66 -9.61
C ARG A 40 -4.12 -3.27 -9.11
#